data_AF-A0A3M9MEW5-F1
#
_entry.id   AF-A0A3M9MEW5-F1
#
_cell.length_a   1.000
_cell.length_b   1.000
_cell.length_c   1.000
_cell.angle_alpha   90.00
_cell.angle_beta   90.00
_cell.angle_gamma   90.00
#
_symmetry.space_group_name_H-M   'P 1'
#
loop_
_entity.id
_entity.type
_entity.pdbx_description
1 polymer ?
#
loop_
_entity_poly.entity_id
_entity_poly.type
_entity_poly.pdbx_seq_one_letter_code
_entity_poly.pdbx_strand_id
1 'polypeptide(L)'
;MFNLFNKKQEENPLKEVFGNLTENQRMSVMNLLMTIGACDEEELSDKEMQYLNVYAKILDVKSNEKCMSYFELEEHAGIIKDLRPVTEKQKKFLVVAAWEMIVSDGRPNETELSVASSLFEEIGVSNEEFSKTIKASLKATNNLL
;
A
#
# COMPACT_ATOMS: atom_id res chain seq x y z
N MET A 1 8.81 -6.85 12.00
CA MET A 1 7.50 -6.19 11.92
C MET A 1 7.82 -4.72 12.07
N PHE A 2 7.55 -3.87 11.08
CA PHE A 2 7.42 -2.45 11.40
C PHE A 2 6.24 -2.38 12.35
N ASN A 3 6.52 -2.18 13.63
CA ASN A 3 5.49 -2.09 14.66
C ASN A 3 4.74 -0.76 14.50
N LEU A 4 3.97 -0.63 13.42
CA LEU A 4 3.11 0.52 13.13
C LEU A 4 2.07 0.72 14.24
N PHE A 5 1.72 -0.36 14.93
CA PHE A 5 0.66 -0.40 15.94
C PHE A 5 1.12 -0.13 17.38
N ASN A 6 2.43 -0.08 17.67
CA ASN A 6 2.94 -0.13 19.05
C ASN A 6 3.92 0.98 19.49
N LYS A 7 4.03 2.11 18.78
CA LYS A 7 4.91 3.20 19.23
C LYS A 7 4.18 4.53 19.46
N LYS A 8 4.19 4.96 20.72
CA LYS A 8 3.89 6.33 21.16
C LYS A 8 4.84 7.30 20.44
N GLN A 9 4.28 8.27 19.72
CA GLN A 9 4.86 9.59 19.39
C GLN A 9 6.32 9.66 18.85
N GLU A 10 6.91 8.57 18.36
CA GLU A 10 8.10 8.64 17.51
C GLU A 10 7.67 8.93 16.08
N GLU A 11 8.42 9.79 15.37
CA GLU A 11 8.20 10.15 13.98
C GLU A 11 7.93 8.89 13.14
N ASN A 12 6.70 8.74 12.66
CA ASN A 12 6.32 7.57 11.87
C ASN A 12 7.15 7.59 10.56
N PRO A 13 8.02 6.60 10.30
CA PRO A 13 8.87 6.59 9.11
C PRO A 13 8.06 6.66 7.81
N LEU A 14 6.80 6.19 7.82
CA LEU A 14 5.90 6.30 6.68
C LEU A 14 5.48 7.74 6.38
N LYS A 15 5.37 8.58 7.42
CA LYS A 15 5.07 10.00 7.25
C LYS A 15 6.23 10.74 6.57
N GLU A 16 7.47 10.33 6.83
CA GLU A 16 8.66 10.88 6.15
C GLU A 16 8.67 10.46 4.67
N VAL A 17 8.40 9.18 4.39
CA VAL A 17 8.43 8.62 3.03
C VAL A 17 7.33 9.20 2.13
N PHE A 18 6.13 9.39 2.68
CA PHE A 18 4.98 9.86 1.93
C PHE A 18 4.67 11.36 2.12
N GLY A 19 5.46 12.07 2.92
CA GLY A 19 5.19 13.47 3.28
C GLY A 19 5.26 14.47 2.13
N ASN A 20 5.94 14.12 1.03
CA ASN A 20 6.04 14.96 -0.17
C ASN A 20 5.13 14.51 -1.33
N LEU A 21 4.27 13.51 -1.13
CA LEU A 21 3.29 13.10 -2.15
C LEU A 21 2.26 14.21 -2.35
N THR A 22 1.80 14.39 -3.59
CA THR A 22 0.65 15.24 -3.90
C THR A 22 -0.64 14.64 -3.35
N GLU A 23 -1.72 15.41 -3.28
CA GLU A 23 -3.03 14.88 -2.84
C GLU A 23 -3.48 13.70 -3.71
N ASN A 24 -3.38 13.82 -5.03
CA ASN A 24 -3.73 12.74 -5.96
C ASN A 24 -2.87 11.49 -5.75
N GLN A 25 -1.57 11.66 -5.55
CA GLN A 25 -0.68 10.54 -5.24
C GLN A 25 -1.07 9.84 -3.94
N ARG A 26 -1.42 10.59 -2.90
CA ARG A 26 -1.88 10.01 -1.62
C ARG A 26 -3.20 9.26 -1.78
N MET A 27 -4.15 9.79 -2.56
CA MET A 27 -5.40 9.09 -2.90
C MET A 27 -5.12 7.83 -3.74
N SER A 28 -4.21 7.90 -4.71
CA SER A 28 -3.81 6.75 -5.52
C SER A 28 -3.11 5.66 -4.72
N VAL A 29 -2.33 6.01 -3.68
CA VAL A 29 -1.82 5.02 -2.72
C VAL A 29 -2.98 4.33 -1.97
N MET A 30 -3.96 5.09 -1.48
CA MET A 30 -5.12 4.51 -0.81
C MET A 30 -5.92 3.60 -1.74
N ASN A 31 -6.20 4.05 -2.96
CA ASN A 31 -6.94 3.28 -3.96
C ASN A 31 -6.19 2.01 -4.36
N LEU A 32 -4.86 2.06 -4.50
CA LEU A 32 -4.05 0.86 -4.73
C LEU A 32 -4.26 -0.18 -3.63
N LEU A 33 -4.17 0.24 -2.36
CA LEU A 33 -4.33 -0.68 -1.22
C LEU A 33 -5.75 -1.23 -1.11
N MET A 34 -6.77 -0.41 -1.40
CA MET A 34 -8.18 -0.85 -1.42
C MET A 34 -8.44 -1.84 -2.56
N THR A 35 -7.91 -1.58 -3.75
CA THR A 35 -8.02 -2.49 -4.90
C THR A 35 -7.42 -3.86 -4.57
N ILE A 36 -6.28 -3.90 -3.88
CA ILE A 36 -5.63 -5.15 -3.51
C ILE A 36 -6.49 -5.92 -2.49
N GLY A 37 -6.92 -5.28 -1.39
CA GLY A 37 -7.72 -5.98 -0.37
C GLY A 37 -9.11 -6.42 -0.85
N ALA A 38 -9.73 -5.68 -1.77
CA ALA A 38 -11.07 -6.01 -2.28
C ALA A 38 -11.06 -7.07 -3.42
N CYS A 39 -9.96 -7.79 -3.65
CA CYS A 39 -9.85 -8.73 -4.76
C CYS A 39 -10.67 -10.02 -4.57
N ASP A 40 -10.77 -10.52 -3.34
CA ASP A 40 -11.28 -11.89 -3.09
C ASP A 40 -12.62 -11.96 -2.36
N GLU A 41 -12.98 -10.91 -1.62
CA GLU A 41 -14.23 -10.86 -0.86
C GLU A 41 -15.07 -9.65 -1.29
N GLU A 42 -16.40 -9.78 -1.21
CA GLU A 42 -17.32 -8.65 -1.46
C GLU A 42 -17.15 -7.54 -0.43
N GLU A 43 -16.63 -7.87 0.77
CA GLU A 43 -16.38 -6.93 1.86
C GLU A 43 -14.99 -7.18 2.45
N LEU A 44 -14.29 -6.08 2.80
CA LEU A 44 -13.00 -6.15 3.49
C LEU A 44 -13.17 -6.65 4.93
N SER A 45 -12.22 -7.42 5.41
CA SER A 45 -12.21 -7.86 6.80
C SER A 45 -11.99 -6.69 7.77
N ASP A 46 -12.33 -6.90 9.05
CA ASP A 46 -12.03 -5.94 10.12
C ASP A 46 -10.54 -5.58 10.20
N LYS A 47 -9.63 -6.51 9.88
CA LYS A 47 -8.19 -6.27 9.93
C LYS A 47 -7.70 -5.46 8.74
N GLU A 48 -8.19 -5.76 7.54
CA GLU A 48 -7.89 -4.99 6.33
C GLU A 48 -8.42 -3.56 6.46
N MET A 49 -9.64 -3.40 6.99
CA MET A 49 -10.19 -2.08 7.30
C MET A 49 -9.33 -1.33 8.33
N GLN A 50 -8.87 -2.00 9.39
CA GLN A 50 -7.94 -1.39 10.35
C GLN A 50 -6.63 -0.97 9.67
N TYR A 51 -6.10 -1.79 8.77
CA TYR A 51 -4.89 -1.51 8.01
C TYR A 51 -5.08 -0.27 7.12
N LEU A 52 -6.16 -0.22 6.34
CA LEU A 52 -6.51 0.93 5.51
C LEU A 52 -6.66 2.21 6.34
N ASN A 53 -7.30 2.12 7.51
CA ASN A 53 -7.47 3.27 8.41
C ASN A 53 -6.12 3.81 8.92
N VAL A 54 -5.12 2.95 9.12
CA VAL A 54 -3.75 3.40 9.46
C VAL A 54 -3.14 4.20 8.31
N TYR A 55 -3.24 3.70 7.07
CA TYR A 55 -2.70 4.41 5.90
C TYR A 55 -3.45 5.69 5.57
N ALA A 56 -4.78 5.71 5.71
CA ALA A 56 -5.60 6.90 5.57
C ALA A 56 -5.09 8.02 6.49
N LYS A 57 -4.80 7.68 7.76
CA LYS A 57 -4.25 8.62 8.74
C LYS A 57 -2.82 9.06 8.40
N ILE A 58 -1.97 8.17 7.91
CA ILE A 58 -0.57 8.48 7.55
C ILE A 58 -0.50 9.40 6.33
N LEU A 59 -1.33 9.12 5.34
CA LEU A 59 -1.40 9.84 4.07
C LEU A 59 -2.24 11.12 4.18
N ASP A 60 -2.83 11.39 5.34
CA ASP A 60 -3.78 12.49 5.56
C ASP A 60 -4.87 12.50 4.46
N VAL A 61 -5.29 11.31 4.07
CA VAL A 61 -6.41 11.09 3.16
C VAL A 61 -7.59 10.77 4.05
N LYS A 62 -8.56 11.69 4.11
CA LYS A 62 -9.85 11.33 4.67
C LYS A 62 -10.44 10.29 3.74
N SER A 63 -10.82 9.14 4.27
CA SER A 63 -11.66 8.13 3.61
C SER A 63 -13.08 8.69 3.40
N ASN A 64 -13.15 9.84 2.76
CA ASN A 64 -14.37 10.57 2.43
C ASN A 64 -14.72 10.33 0.96
N GLU A 65 -15.90 10.81 0.57
CA GLU A 65 -16.41 10.81 -0.81
C GLU A 65 -15.34 11.21 -1.83
N LYS A 66 -14.38 12.10 -1.50
CA LYS A 66 -13.36 12.55 -2.44
C LYS A 66 -12.41 11.43 -2.91
N CYS A 67 -11.97 10.53 -2.03
CA CYS A 67 -11.07 9.44 -2.44
C CYS A 67 -11.81 8.42 -3.31
N MET A 68 -13.06 8.12 -2.97
CA MET A 68 -13.93 7.23 -3.74
C MET A 68 -14.32 7.85 -5.07
N SER A 69 -14.78 9.10 -5.10
CA SER A 69 -15.07 9.82 -6.35
C SER A 69 -13.83 10.00 -7.22
N TYR A 70 -12.64 10.13 -6.63
CA TYR A 70 -11.40 10.13 -7.38
C TYR A 70 -11.16 8.77 -8.08
N PHE A 71 -11.38 7.67 -7.35
CA PHE A 71 -11.29 6.33 -7.93
C PHE A 71 -12.34 6.10 -9.02
N GLU A 72 -13.59 6.48 -8.80
CA GLU A 72 -14.68 6.37 -9.79
C GLU A 72 -14.40 7.17 -11.07
N LEU A 73 -13.65 8.27 -10.97
CA LEU A 73 -13.33 9.13 -12.11
C LEU A 73 -12.12 8.64 -12.90
N GLU A 74 -11.02 8.27 -12.22
CA GLU A 74 -9.74 7.97 -12.87
C GLU A 74 -9.44 6.46 -12.95
N GLU A 75 -10.16 5.64 -12.19
CA GLU A 75 -10.02 4.18 -12.10
C GLU A 75 -8.55 3.74 -11.90
N HIS A 76 -8.17 2.59 -12.44
CA HIS A 76 -6.80 2.07 -12.39
C HIS A 76 -5.81 2.98 -13.14
N ALA A 77 -6.24 3.64 -14.21
CA ALA A 77 -5.40 4.52 -14.99
C ALA A 77 -4.87 5.71 -14.16
N GLY A 78 -5.70 6.25 -13.27
CA GLY A 78 -5.32 7.28 -12.29
C GLY A 78 -4.22 6.83 -11.34
N ILE A 79 -4.40 5.62 -10.78
CA ILE A 79 -3.40 5.01 -9.89
C ILE A 79 -2.05 4.93 -10.59
N ILE A 80 -2.02 4.39 -11.81
CA ILE A 80 -0.78 4.21 -12.57
C ILE A 80 -0.13 5.55 -12.89
N LYS A 81 -0.92 6.51 -13.39
CA LYS A 81 -0.46 7.86 -13.77
C LYS A 81 0.18 8.58 -12.59
N ASP A 82 -0.42 8.51 -11.40
CA ASP A 82 0.08 9.22 -10.23
C ASP A 82 1.26 8.54 -9.56
N LEU A 83 1.26 7.21 -9.52
CA LEU A 83 2.27 6.42 -8.82
C LEU A 83 3.51 6.12 -9.65
N ARG A 84 3.42 6.10 -10.99
CA ARG A 84 4.59 5.93 -11.87
C ARG A 84 5.73 6.94 -11.59
N PRO A 85 5.48 8.26 -11.40
CA PRO A 85 6.53 9.25 -11.14
C PRO A 85 7.04 9.31 -9.70
N VAL A 86 6.49 8.52 -8.75
CA VAL A 86 7.00 8.53 -7.37
C VAL A 86 8.41 7.95 -7.31
N THR A 87 9.14 8.28 -6.26
CA THR A 87 10.54 7.84 -6.12
C THR A 87 10.64 6.32 -5.92
N GLU A 88 11.77 5.73 -6.28
CA GLU A 88 12.05 4.31 -6.04
C GLU A 88 11.99 3.95 -4.55
N LYS A 89 12.36 4.88 -3.65
CA LYS A 89 12.17 4.72 -2.20
C LYS A 89 10.68 4.54 -1.88
N GLN A 90 9.82 5.42 -2.40
CA GLN A 90 8.37 5.35 -2.18
C GLN A 90 7.77 4.07 -2.77
N LYS A 91 8.16 3.67 -3.99
CA LYS A 91 7.69 2.41 -4.59
C LYS A 91 8.04 1.20 -3.73
N LYS A 92 9.25 1.13 -3.18
CA LYS A 92 9.65 0.04 -2.26
C LYS A 92 8.82 0.00 -0.99
N PHE A 93 8.52 1.17 -0.41
CA PHE A 93 7.62 1.24 0.74
C PHE A 93 6.20 0.82 0.36
N LEU A 94 5.71 1.19 -0.83
CA LEU A 94 4.41 0.74 -1.33
C LEU A 94 4.35 -0.77 -1.53
N VAL A 95 5.42 -1.39 -2.05
CA VAL A 95 5.50 -2.87 -2.15
C VAL A 95 5.36 -3.52 -0.78
N VAL A 96 6.04 -2.97 0.25
CA VAL A 96 5.93 -3.49 1.62
C VAL A 96 4.53 -3.29 2.17
N ALA A 97 3.91 -2.13 1.93
CA ALA A 97 2.54 -1.84 2.36
C ALA A 97 1.52 -2.79 1.72
N ALA A 98 1.62 -3.00 0.41
CA ALA A 98 0.79 -3.94 -0.32
C ALA A 98 0.96 -5.37 0.19
N TRP A 99 2.21 -5.80 0.43
CA TRP A 99 2.45 -7.13 1.00
C TRP A 99 1.84 -7.31 2.38
N GLU A 100 1.96 -6.31 3.25
CA GLU A 100 1.36 -6.34 4.58
C GLU A 100 -0.18 -6.38 4.53
N MET A 101 -0.80 -5.72 3.55
CA MET A 101 -2.24 -5.86 3.27
C MET A 101 -2.60 -7.31 2.95
N ILE A 102 -1.94 -7.88 1.93
CA ILE A 102 -2.17 -9.24 1.41
C ILE A 102 -2.04 -10.31 2.51
N VAL A 103 -1.17 -10.11 3.49
CA VAL A 103 -0.96 -11.09 4.58
C VAL A 103 -1.71 -10.73 5.87
N SER A 104 -2.49 -9.66 5.89
CA SER A 104 -3.11 -9.13 7.11
C SER A 104 -4.10 -10.12 7.74
N ASP A 105 -4.79 -10.91 6.91
CA ASP A 105 -5.71 -11.96 7.36
C ASP A 105 -5.12 -13.37 7.41
N GLY A 106 -3.85 -13.53 7.04
CA GLY A 106 -3.12 -14.78 7.21
C GLY A 106 -2.25 -15.11 6.01
N ARG A 107 -2.69 -16.08 5.20
CA ARG A 107 -1.90 -16.53 4.05
C ARG A 107 -2.19 -15.63 2.85
N PRO A 108 -1.14 -15.24 2.09
CA PRO A 108 -1.33 -14.49 0.85
C PRO A 108 -2.30 -15.21 -0.08
N ASN A 109 -3.24 -14.48 -0.67
CA ASN A 109 -4.02 -14.99 -1.79
C ASN A 109 -3.25 -14.82 -3.11
N GLU A 110 -3.37 -15.81 -4.00
CA GLU A 110 -2.77 -15.76 -5.33
C GLU A 110 -3.38 -14.65 -6.20
N THR A 111 -4.67 -14.35 -6.04
CA THR A 111 -5.36 -13.26 -6.76
C THR A 111 -4.79 -11.90 -6.38
N GLU A 112 -4.75 -11.57 -5.08
CA GLU A 112 -4.20 -10.30 -4.60
C GLU A 112 -2.73 -10.14 -4.99
N LEU A 113 -1.95 -11.24 -4.89
CA LEU A 113 -0.56 -11.23 -5.29
C LEU A 113 -0.41 -10.94 -6.78
N SER A 114 -1.23 -11.56 -7.63
CA SER A 114 -1.23 -11.33 -9.07
C SER A 114 -1.62 -9.89 -9.40
N VAL A 115 -2.70 -9.38 -8.80
CA VAL A 115 -3.19 -8.01 -9.01
C VAL A 115 -2.14 -6.99 -8.56
N ALA A 116 -1.56 -7.18 -7.36
CA ALA A 116 -0.49 -6.33 -6.86
C ALA A 116 0.71 -6.35 -7.81
N SER A 117 1.18 -7.54 -8.20
CA SER A 117 2.34 -7.68 -9.10
C SER A 117 2.14 -6.95 -10.42
N SER A 118 0.95 -7.08 -11.04
CA SER A 118 0.60 -6.37 -12.27
C SER A 118 0.58 -4.84 -12.09
N LEU A 119 -0.07 -4.34 -11.05
CA LEU A 119 -0.11 -2.89 -10.78
C LEU A 119 1.29 -2.33 -10.50
N PHE A 120 2.13 -3.09 -9.79
CA PHE A 120 3.51 -2.70 -9.52
C PHE A 120 4.36 -2.67 -10.80
N GLU A 121 4.17 -3.62 -11.71
CA GLU A 121 4.82 -3.63 -13.02
C GLU A 121 4.46 -2.38 -13.83
N GLU A 122 3.18 -1.98 -13.82
CA GLU A 122 2.70 -0.79 -14.55
C GLU A 122 3.24 0.55 -14.01
N ILE A 123 3.58 0.61 -12.72
CA ILE A 123 4.24 1.77 -12.09
C ILE A 123 5.78 1.68 -12.12
N GLY A 124 6.32 0.65 -12.78
CA GLY A 124 7.74 0.50 -13.07
C GLY A 124 8.54 -0.29 -12.04
N VAL A 125 7.88 -1.14 -11.23
CA VAL A 125 8.54 -2.10 -10.34
C VAL A 125 8.42 -3.49 -10.94
N SER A 126 9.54 -4.07 -11.38
CA SER A 126 9.50 -5.41 -11.97
C SER A 126 9.09 -6.48 -10.95
N ASN A 127 8.56 -7.61 -11.42
CA ASN A 127 8.22 -8.77 -10.57
C ASN A 127 9.43 -9.27 -9.75
N GLU A 128 10.64 -9.16 -10.31
CA GLU A 128 11.89 -9.45 -9.59
C GLU A 128 12.13 -8.46 -8.44
N GLU A 129 11.99 -7.15 -8.68
CA GLU A 129 12.17 -6.12 -7.66
C GLU A 129 11.10 -6.19 -6.58
N PHE A 130 9.85 -6.46 -6.98
CA PHE A 130 8.73 -6.71 -6.08
C PHE A 130 9.07 -7.85 -5.10
N SER A 131 9.42 -9.02 -5.64
CA SER A 131 9.81 -10.19 -4.85
C SER A 131 11.03 -9.95 -3.97
N LYS A 132 12.04 -9.23 -4.50
CA LYS A 132 13.27 -8.90 -3.78
C LYS A 132 12.99 -7.98 -2.60
N THR A 133 12.12 -6.99 -2.78
CA THR A 133 11.73 -6.03 -1.74
C THR A 133 11.00 -6.72 -0.60
N ILE A 134 10.04 -7.61 -0.90
CA ILE A 134 9.35 -8.45 0.10
C ILE A 134 10.35 -9.33 0.86
N LYS A 135 11.25 -10.04 0.15
CA LYS A 135 12.27 -10.87 0.80
C LYS A 135 13.18 -10.05 1.73
N ALA A 136 13.54 -8.83 1.33
CA ALA A 136 14.36 -7.95 2.14
C ALA A 136 13.62 -7.48 3.41
N SER A 137 12.33 -7.11 3.31
CA SER A 137 11.53 -6.68 4.46
C SER A 137 11.30 -7.80 5.47
N LEU A 138 11.09 -9.03 4.99
CA LEU A 138 10.97 -10.23 5.84
C LEU A 138 12.27 -10.55 6.58
N LYS A 139 13.42 -10.47 5.90
CA LYS A 139 14.74 -10.66 6.54
C LYS A 139 15.02 -9.61 7.61
N ALA A 140 14.73 -8.34 7.32
CA ALA A 140 14.89 -7.26 8.30
C ALA A 140 14.00 -7.48 9.53
N THR A 141 12.82 -8.08 9.34
CA THR A 141 11.90 -8.44 10.42
C THR A 141 12.40 -9.61 11.28
N ASN A 142 12.96 -10.65 10.66
CA ASN A 142 13.43 -11.84 11.39
C ASN A 142 14.71 -11.60 12.19
N ASN A 143 15.50 -10.58 11.83
CA ASN A 143 16.71 -10.19 12.59
C ASN A 143 16.42 -9.31 13.82
N LEU A 144 15.14 -8.99 14.07
CA LEU A 144 14.68 -8.16 15.20
C LEU A 144 13.94 -8.98 16.27
N LEU A 145 13.91 -10.31 16.14
CA LEU A 145 13.39 -11.29 17.10
C LEU A 145 14.53 -12.18 17.58
#